data_AF-A0A4R7CBT5-F1
#
_entry.id   AF-A0A4R7CBT5-F1
#
_cell.length_a   1.000
_cell.length_b   1.000
_cell.length_c   1.000
_cell.angle_alpha   90.00
_cell.angle_beta   90.00
_cell.angle_gamma   90.00
#
_symmetry.space_group_name_H-M   'P 1'
#
loop_
_entity.id
_entity.type
_entity.pdbx_description
1 polymer ?
#
loop_
_entity_poly.entity_id
_entity_poly.type
_entity_poly.pdbx_seq_one_letter_code
_entity_poly.pdbx_strand_id
1 'polypeptide(L)'
;MLRLAPRSVAFALSAAILVAGSGAAVAASEQEMAEYRRDCTMDYTRLCSAYDPGSPQVRQCFAARRAELSPRCAATIAKYETPEKPQRRR
;
A
#
# COMPACT_ATOMS: atom_id res chain seq x y z
N MET A 1 -14.98 59.46 11.08
CA MET A 1 -15.43 60.16 12.31
C MET A 1 -15.86 59.10 13.32
N LEU A 2 -15.36 59.22 14.54
CA LEU A 2 -15.12 58.21 15.59
C LEU A 2 -16.30 57.32 16.06
N ARG A 3 -15.94 56.04 16.28
CA ARG A 3 -16.18 55.18 17.48
C ARG A 3 -17.60 55.06 18.04
N LEU A 4 -18.05 53.81 18.22
CA LEU A 4 -18.12 53.19 19.55
C LEU A 4 -18.46 51.69 19.43
N ALA A 5 -17.49 50.84 19.76
CA ALA A 5 -17.77 49.46 20.12
C ALA A 5 -18.19 49.44 21.61
N PRO A 6 -19.34 48.84 21.97
CA PRO A 6 -19.55 48.40 23.34
C PRO A 6 -18.85 47.04 23.52
N ARG A 7 -17.92 47.05 24.46
CA ARG A 7 -17.35 45.88 25.12
C ARG A 7 -18.49 44.97 25.61
N SER A 8 -18.35 43.66 25.41
CA SER A 8 -18.44 42.64 26.47
C SER A 8 -18.79 41.28 25.86
N VAL A 9 -17.74 40.46 25.75
CA VAL A 9 -17.70 39.01 25.95
C VAL A 9 -19.06 38.34 26.16
N ALA A 10 -19.50 37.55 25.18
CA ALA A 10 -20.43 36.46 25.40
C ALA A 10 -20.58 35.62 24.12
N PHE A 11 -20.25 34.33 24.24
CA PHE A 11 -20.72 33.23 23.38
C PHE A 11 -20.20 33.22 21.94
N ALA A 12 -19.05 32.59 21.67
CA ALA A 12 -18.88 31.14 21.50
C ALA A 12 -19.73 30.56 20.36
N LEU A 13 -19.04 29.76 19.53
CA LEU A 13 -19.54 28.88 18.47
C LEU A 13 -19.76 29.54 17.11
N SER A 14 -18.79 29.39 16.21
CA SER A 14 -18.98 28.81 14.88
C SER A 14 -17.73 28.99 14.00
N ALA A 15 -16.69 28.20 14.25
CA ALA A 15 -15.63 27.98 13.27
C ALA A 15 -15.29 26.48 13.26
N ALA A 16 -16.26 25.65 12.91
CA ALA A 16 -16.03 24.25 12.56
C ALA A 16 -15.41 24.22 11.15
N ILE A 17 -14.08 24.32 11.08
CA ILE A 17 -13.34 24.05 9.85
C ILE A 17 -13.30 22.52 9.69
N LEU A 18 -14.17 22.00 8.82
CA LEU A 18 -14.19 20.59 8.42
C LEU A 18 -12.96 20.29 7.56
N VAL A 19 -11.91 19.71 8.14
CA VAL A 19 -10.88 18.99 7.38
C VAL A 19 -11.45 17.63 6.99
N ALA A 20 -12.09 17.56 5.82
CA ALA A 20 -12.37 16.31 5.13
C ALA A 20 -11.08 15.85 4.43
N GLY A 21 -10.20 15.18 5.18
CA GLY A 21 -9.04 14.50 4.61
C GLY A 21 -9.48 13.22 3.91
N SER A 22 -9.46 13.21 2.57
CA SER A 22 -9.71 12.04 1.72
C SER A 22 -8.59 11.01 1.87
N GLY A 23 -8.60 10.24 2.96
CA GLY A 23 -7.64 9.18 3.25
C GLY A 23 -8.20 7.79 2.95
N ALA A 24 -8.48 7.46 1.68
CA ALA A 24 -8.90 6.13 1.27
C ALA A 24 -8.15 5.68 0.01
N ALA A 25 -6.83 5.46 0.13
CA ALA A 25 -6.01 4.95 -0.98
C ALA A 25 -4.99 3.87 -0.58
N VAL A 26 -5.01 3.34 0.65
CA VAL A 26 -4.02 2.33 1.12
C VAL A 26 -4.56 0.90 1.21
N ALA A 27 -5.85 0.66 0.94
CA ALA A 27 -6.44 -0.68 1.09
C ALA A 27 -6.21 -1.61 -0.12
N ALA A 28 -6.14 -1.04 -1.33
CA ALA A 28 -6.04 -1.83 -2.56
C ALA A 28 -4.67 -2.54 -2.70
N SER A 29 -3.59 -1.90 -2.25
CA SER A 29 -2.24 -2.49 -2.30
C SER A 29 -2.01 -3.57 -1.25
N GLU A 30 -2.67 -3.48 -0.10
CA GLU A 30 -2.50 -4.43 1.00
C GLU A 30 -3.04 -5.82 0.66
N GLN A 31 -4.17 -5.89 -0.04
CA GLN A 31 -4.80 -7.16 -0.42
C GLN A 31 -3.98 -7.92 -1.47
N GLU A 32 -3.45 -7.22 -2.48
CA GLU A 32 -2.59 -7.83 -3.49
C GLU A 32 -1.27 -8.32 -2.89
N MET A 33 -0.69 -7.54 -1.99
CA MET A 33 0.51 -7.97 -1.25
C MET A 33 0.22 -9.07 -0.24
N ALA A 34 -1.02 -9.21 0.22
CA ALA A 34 -1.43 -10.34 1.04
C ALA A 34 -1.44 -11.64 0.23
N GLU A 35 -1.99 -11.65 -1.00
CA GLU A 35 -1.94 -12.83 -1.88
C GLU A 35 -0.49 -13.22 -2.19
N TYR A 36 0.34 -12.26 -2.60
CA TYR A 36 1.75 -12.49 -2.89
C TYR A 36 2.48 -13.12 -1.69
N ARG A 37 2.35 -12.54 -0.50
CA ARG A 37 2.94 -13.08 0.73
C ARG A 37 2.42 -14.48 1.01
N ARG A 38 1.10 -14.70 0.96
CA ARG A 38 0.48 -15.98 1.29
C ARG A 38 0.86 -17.10 0.31
N ASP A 39 1.12 -16.78 -0.95
CA ASP A 39 1.53 -17.74 -1.98
C ASP A 39 3.03 -18.05 -1.92
N CYS A 40 3.86 -17.05 -1.64
CA CYS A 40 5.31 -17.15 -1.80
C CYS A 40 6.09 -17.26 -0.49
N THR A 41 5.47 -17.20 0.69
CA THR A 41 6.19 -17.25 1.98
C THR A 41 7.05 -18.51 2.13
N MET A 42 6.53 -19.68 1.77
CA MET A 42 7.30 -20.94 1.88
C MET A 42 8.47 -21.01 0.90
N ASP A 43 8.31 -20.50 -0.32
CA ASP A 43 9.40 -20.44 -1.29
C ASP A 43 10.44 -19.39 -0.88
N TYR A 44 10.01 -18.25 -0.33
CA TYR A 44 10.89 -17.23 0.21
C TYR A 44 11.77 -17.79 1.33
N THR A 45 11.18 -18.45 2.34
CA THR A 45 11.95 -18.96 3.48
C THR A 45 12.97 -20.02 3.06
N ARG A 46 12.61 -20.89 2.10
CA ARG A 46 13.47 -21.97 1.60
C ARG A 46 14.56 -21.50 0.64
N LEU A 47 14.27 -20.54 -0.23
CA LEU A 47 15.15 -20.18 -1.36
C LEU A 47 15.84 -18.83 -1.19
N CYS A 48 15.20 -17.86 -0.52
CA CYS A 48 15.56 -16.44 -0.60
C CYS A 48 15.64 -15.73 0.76
N SER A 49 15.66 -16.46 1.88
CA SER A 49 15.66 -15.93 3.25
C SER A 49 16.92 -15.15 3.65
N ALA A 50 17.95 -15.15 2.79
CA ALA A 50 19.15 -14.35 2.98
C ALA A 50 18.95 -12.85 2.66
N TYR A 51 17.81 -12.48 2.07
CA TYR A 51 17.51 -11.09 1.69
C TYR A 51 16.35 -10.56 2.52
N ASP A 52 16.28 -9.25 2.73
CA ASP A 52 15.17 -8.66 3.45
C ASP A 52 13.83 -8.88 2.71
N PRO A 53 12.74 -9.21 3.42
CA PRO A 53 11.42 -9.36 2.81
C PRO A 53 11.01 -8.10 2.03
N GLY A 54 10.53 -8.28 0.80
CA GLY A 54 10.10 -7.16 -0.05
C GLY A 54 11.25 -6.37 -0.70
N SER A 55 12.51 -6.71 -0.42
CA SER A 55 13.65 -6.09 -1.08
C SER A 55 13.71 -6.46 -2.58
N PRO A 56 14.32 -5.60 -3.43
CA PRO A 56 14.56 -5.92 -4.84
C PRO A 56 15.31 -7.24 -5.07
N GLN A 57 16.17 -7.62 -4.12
CA GLN A 57 16.98 -8.83 -4.16
C GLN A 57 16.12 -10.10 -4.09
N VAL A 58 14.99 -10.07 -3.37
CA VAL A 58 14.04 -11.20 -3.34
C VAL A 58 13.46 -11.46 -4.74
N ARG A 59 13.14 -10.40 -5.50
CA ARG A 59 12.64 -10.56 -6.88
C ARG A 59 13.70 -11.18 -7.79
N GLN A 60 14.95 -10.77 -7.66
CA GLN A 60 16.07 -11.35 -8.41
C GLN A 60 16.30 -12.81 -8.02
N CYS A 61 16.23 -13.13 -6.74
CA CYS A 61 16.34 -14.50 -6.24
C CYS A 61 15.23 -15.40 -6.81
N PHE A 62 13.97 -14.96 -6.78
CA PHE A 62 12.87 -15.72 -7.38
C PHE A 62 13.02 -15.88 -8.89
N ALA A 63 13.50 -14.87 -9.61
CA ALA A 63 13.80 -14.99 -11.03
C ALA A 63 14.90 -16.04 -11.31
N ALA A 64 15.96 -16.06 -10.50
CA ALA A 64 17.03 -17.05 -10.61
C ALA A 64 16.59 -18.48 -10.22
N ARG A 65 15.61 -18.61 -9.32
CA ARG A 65 15.11 -19.88 -8.78
C ARG A 65 13.77 -20.31 -9.38
N ARG A 66 13.37 -19.76 -10.52
CA ARG A 66 12.08 -20.03 -11.20
C ARG A 66 11.68 -21.49 -11.26
N ALA A 67 12.62 -22.37 -11.63
CA ALA A 67 12.38 -23.80 -11.79
C ALA A 67 12.15 -24.53 -10.45
N GLU A 68 12.57 -23.93 -9.34
CA GLU A 68 12.46 -24.49 -7.99
C GLU A 68 11.26 -23.93 -7.21
N LEU A 69 10.57 -22.92 -7.76
CA LEU A 69 9.39 -22.34 -7.13
C LEU A 69 8.25 -23.36 -7.09
N SER A 70 7.42 -23.30 -6.04
CA SER A 70 6.16 -24.02 -6.05
C SER A 70 5.28 -23.53 -7.23
N PRO A 71 4.43 -24.42 -7.80
CA PRO A 71 3.51 -24.02 -8.87
C PRO A 71 2.63 -22.82 -8.50
N ARG A 72 2.28 -22.71 -7.21
CA ARG A 72 1.47 -21.63 -6.67
C ARG A 72 2.21 -20.29 -6.68
N CYS A 73 3.41 -20.22 -6.11
CA CYS A 73 4.19 -18.99 -6.10
C CYS A 73 4.60 -18.56 -7.52
N ALA A 74 4.98 -19.52 -8.38
CA ALA A 74 5.31 -19.23 -9.77
C ALA A 74 4.12 -18.60 -10.54
N ALA A 75 2.92 -19.16 -10.39
CA ALA A 75 1.71 -18.60 -11.00
C ALA A 75 1.42 -17.18 -10.48
N THR A 76 1.56 -16.96 -9.18
CA THR A 76 1.30 -15.65 -8.57
C THR A 76 2.32 -14.62 -9.01
N ILE A 77 3.62 -14.94 -9.05
CA ILE A 77 4.64 -14.06 -9.60
C ILE A 77 4.35 -13.70 -11.08
N ALA A 78 3.91 -14.65 -11.91
CA ALA A 78 3.57 -14.38 -13.30
C ALA A 78 2.42 -13.35 -13.46
N LYS A 79 1.45 -13.34 -12.53
CA LYS A 79 0.38 -12.32 -12.50
C LYS A 79 0.95 -10.90 -12.32
N TYR A 80 2.03 -10.76 -11.54
CA TYR A 80 2.64 -9.45 -11.22
C TYR A 80 3.82 -9.07 -12.13
N GLU A 81 4.41 -10.01 -12.86
CA GLU A 81 5.50 -9.75 -13.82
C GLU A 81 5.00 -9.33 -15.19
N THR A 82 3.76 -9.67 -15.53
CA THR A 82 3.12 -9.13 -16.71
C THR A 82 2.90 -7.64 -16.45
N PRO A 83 3.42 -6.72 -17.28
CA PRO A 83 3.14 -5.30 -17.12
C PRO A 83 1.68 -5.07 -17.53
N GLU A 84 0.75 -5.38 -16.63
CA GLU A 84 -0.62 -4.93 -16.77
C GLU A 84 -0.62 -3.41 -16.52
N LYS A 85 -0.50 -2.70 -17.64
CA LYS A 85 -0.77 -1.28 -17.78
C LYS A 85 -2.07 -0.91 -17.03
N PRO A 86 -2.14 0.32 -16.52
CA PRO A 86 -2.32 0.56 -15.10
C PRO A 86 -3.62 -0.04 -14.55
N GLN A 87 -3.51 -0.59 -13.34
CA GLN A 87 -4.58 -0.80 -12.38
C GLN A 87 -5.62 0.36 -12.46
N ARG A 88 -6.72 0.10 -13.17
CA ARG A 88 -7.94 0.93 -13.39
C ARG A 88 -7.91 2.33 -12.76
N ARG A 89 -7.91 3.43 -13.54
CA ARG A 89 -9.13 4.02 -14.12
C ARG A 89 -10.43 3.56 -13.44
N ARG A 90 -10.79 4.19 -12.32
CA ARG A 90 -12.13 4.75 -12.07
C ARG A 90 -12.11 5.63 -10.83
#